data_AF-A0A3Q7YC98-F1
#
_entry.id   AF-A0A3Q7YC98-F1
#
_cell.length_a   1.000
_cell.length_b   1.000
_cell.length_c   1.000
_cell.angle_alpha   90.00
_cell.angle_beta   90.00
_cell.angle_gamma   90.00
#
_symmetry.space_group_name_H-M   'P 1'
#
loop_
_entity.id
_entity.type
_entity.pdbx_description
1 polymer ?
#
loop_
_entity_poly.entity_id
_entity_poly.type
_entity_poly.pdbx_seq_one_letter_code
_entity_poly.pdbx_strand_id
1 'polypeptide(L)'
;YGSHSKKRPDNLVIGRTYDHHVYDLVEVGVENLRTMESFTYDKKLSPKEGSKPFIAFIGEGFETVEKLKHLKEVLLDLFRGEVVENLNLAGVDRAYVCTALSATKVFFTHSALRLKKSGTVVPRMELVEVGPSMDLVVRRHCLPNESLRKEAMRTSRNKPKKK
;
A
#
# COMPACT_ATOMS: atom_id res chain seq x y z
N TYR A 1 -11.68 8.73 4.72
CA TYR A 1 -12.50 9.96 4.68
C TYR A 1 -11.82 10.98 3.77
N GLY A 2 -12.52 11.49 2.75
CA GLY A 2 -12.01 12.51 1.83
C GLY A 2 -12.56 13.89 2.16
N SER A 3 -11.74 14.93 2.06
CA SER A 3 -12.12 16.33 2.36
C SER A 3 -11.27 17.31 1.55
N HIS A 4 -11.77 18.53 1.35
CA HIS A 4 -11.04 19.58 0.65
C HIS A 4 -11.28 20.93 1.33
N SER A 5 -10.20 21.68 1.60
CA SER A 5 -10.27 23.03 2.16
C SER A 5 -9.04 23.85 1.76
N LYS A 6 -9.11 25.18 1.87
CA LYS A 6 -7.96 26.06 1.58
C LYS A 6 -6.69 25.69 2.38
N LYS A 7 -6.85 25.25 3.64
CA LYS A 7 -5.73 24.82 4.50
C LYS A 7 -5.22 23.42 4.16
N ARG A 8 -6.09 22.56 3.65
CA ARG A 8 -5.84 21.15 3.36
C ARG A 8 -6.55 20.77 2.05
N PRO A 9 -6.00 21.17 0.90
CA PRO A 9 -6.53 20.71 -0.37
C PRO A 9 -6.35 19.20 -0.50
N ASP A 10 -7.27 18.56 -1.20
CA ASP A 10 -7.22 17.14 -1.63
C ASP A 10 -6.77 16.19 -0.53
N ASN A 11 -7.48 16.26 0.59
CA ASN A 11 -7.11 15.64 1.84
C ASN A 11 -7.78 14.28 2.01
N LEU A 12 -6.98 13.25 2.20
CA LEU A 12 -7.42 11.90 2.51
C LEU A 12 -6.97 11.51 3.92
N VAL A 13 -7.91 11.07 4.75
CA VAL A 13 -7.64 10.50 6.06
C VAL A 13 -7.91 9.01 6.01
N ILE A 14 -6.90 8.22 6.36
CA ILE A 14 -6.94 6.77 6.47
C ILE A 14 -6.79 6.43 7.95
N GLY A 15 -7.65 5.58 8.48
CA GLY A 15 -7.58 5.18 9.88
C GLY A 15 -7.91 3.72 10.06
N ARG A 16 -7.28 3.10 11.05
CA ARG A 16 -7.58 1.74 11.49
C ARG A 16 -8.43 1.80 12.75
N THR A 17 -9.23 0.77 12.97
CA THR A 17 -10.01 0.60 14.18
C THR A 17 -9.58 -0.66 14.90
N TYR A 18 -9.68 -0.66 16.22
CA TYR A 18 -9.50 -1.82 17.08
C TYR A 18 -10.64 -1.80 18.09
N ASP A 19 -11.34 -2.93 18.22
CA ASP A 19 -12.51 -3.08 19.08
C ASP A 19 -13.53 -1.93 18.91
N HIS A 20 -13.90 -1.62 17.67
CA HIS A 20 -14.83 -0.55 17.29
C HIS A 20 -14.39 0.89 17.66
N HIS A 21 -13.20 1.09 18.20
CA HIS A 21 -12.62 2.40 18.50
C HIS A 21 -11.54 2.75 17.49
N VAL A 22 -11.27 4.05 17.31
CA VAL A 22 -10.16 4.51 16.46
C VAL A 22 -8.84 4.05 17.08
N TYR A 23 -8.08 3.28 16.31
CA TYR A 23 -6.76 2.82 16.71
C TYR A 23 -5.70 3.86 16.32
N ASP A 24 -5.64 4.20 15.04
CA ASP A 24 -4.75 5.23 14.52
C ASP A 24 -5.29 5.91 13.28
N LEU A 25 -4.68 7.06 12.94
CA LEU A 25 -5.06 7.89 11.81
C LEU A 25 -3.81 8.42 11.10
N VAL A 26 -3.82 8.40 9.78
CA VAL A 26 -2.85 9.07 8.93
C VAL A 26 -3.60 9.95 7.93
N GLU A 27 -3.25 11.22 7.91
CA GLU A 27 -3.73 12.21 6.96
C GLU A 27 -2.68 12.42 5.88
N VAL A 28 -3.11 12.33 4.62
CA VAL A 28 -2.28 12.60 3.44
C VAL A 28 -2.96 13.63 2.54
N GLY A 29 -2.17 14.54 1.99
CA GLY A 29 -2.56 15.31 0.81
C GLY A 29 -2.27 14.53 -0.45
N VAL A 30 -3.19 14.52 -1.40
CA VAL A 30 -3.00 13.93 -2.72
C VAL A 30 -2.56 15.04 -3.67
N GLU A 31 -1.36 14.90 -4.22
CA GLU A 31 -0.80 15.80 -5.24
C GLU A 31 -0.54 15.00 -6.53
N ASN A 32 -0.47 15.69 -7.66
CA ASN A 32 -0.08 15.11 -8.96
C ASN A 32 -0.86 13.84 -9.36
N LEU A 33 -2.15 13.78 -9.05
CA LEU A 33 -2.99 12.62 -9.36
C LEU A 33 -3.12 12.42 -10.87
N ARG A 34 -2.69 11.25 -11.34
CA ARG A 34 -3.01 10.68 -12.65
C ARG A 34 -4.01 9.55 -12.44
N THR A 35 -5.22 9.73 -12.98
CA THR A 35 -6.30 8.75 -12.87
C THR A 35 -6.03 7.56 -13.79
N MET A 36 -6.73 6.44 -13.56
CA MET A 36 -6.56 5.20 -14.34
C MET A 36 -6.85 5.40 -15.82
N GLU A 37 -7.79 6.28 -16.17
CA GLU A 37 -8.17 6.58 -17.55
C GLU A 37 -7.05 7.29 -18.33
N SER A 38 -6.14 7.97 -17.63
CA SER A 38 -5.00 8.66 -18.24
C SER A 38 -3.87 7.73 -18.69
N PHE A 39 -3.94 6.43 -18.37
CA PHE A 39 -2.91 5.46 -18.71
C PHE A 39 -3.27 4.65 -19.97
N THR A 40 -2.36 4.69 -20.94
CA THR A 40 -2.44 3.89 -22.17
C THR A 40 -1.56 2.65 -22.03
N TYR A 41 -2.18 1.48 -22.07
CA TYR A 41 -1.51 0.17 -21.99
C TYR A 41 -2.37 -0.91 -22.68
N ASP A 42 -1.78 -2.07 -22.96
CA ASP A 42 -2.50 -3.23 -23.48
C ASP A 42 -3.53 -3.73 -22.44
N LYS A 43 -4.81 -3.61 -22.74
CA LYS A 43 -5.90 -3.99 -21.82
C LYS A 43 -5.91 -5.46 -21.44
N LYS A 44 -5.19 -6.34 -22.16
CA LYS A 44 -4.97 -7.74 -21.73
C LYS A 44 -4.14 -7.84 -20.45
N LEU A 45 -3.37 -6.81 -20.11
CA LEU A 45 -2.59 -6.71 -18.87
C LEU A 45 -3.39 -6.07 -17.73
N SER A 46 -4.67 -5.74 -17.92
CA SER A 46 -5.48 -5.13 -16.88
C SER A 46 -5.54 -6.06 -15.66
N PRO A 47 -5.16 -5.59 -14.46
CA PRO A 47 -5.21 -6.42 -13.28
C PRO A 47 -6.62 -6.89 -12.93
N LYS A 48 -6.77 -8.17 -12.55
CA LYS A 48 -8.07 -8.79 -12.26
C LYS A 48 -8.58 -8.41 -10.87
N GLU A 49 -9.85 -8.05 -10.77
CA GLU A 49 -10.46 -7.73 -9.48
C GLU A 49 -10.27 -8.86 -8.46
N GLY A 50 -9.97 -8.51 -7.21
CA GLY A 50 -9.71 -9.47 -6.13
C GLY A 50 -8.36 -10.18 -6.19
N SER A 51 -7.52 -9.94 -7.21
CA SER A 51 -6.17 -10.52 -7.25
C SER A 51 -5.29 -9.99 -6.11
N LYS A 52 -4.42 -10.84 -5.57
CA LYS A 52 -3.56 -10.46 -4.46
C LYS A 52 -2.41 -9.57 -4.97
N PRO A 53 -2.29 -8.32 -4.49
CA PRO A 53 -1.25 -7.43 -4.98
C PRO A 53 0.10 -7.77 -4.33
N PHE A 54 1.17 -7.57 -5.09
CA PHE A 54 2.46 -7.27 -4.47
C PHE A 54 2.49 -5.83 -3.99
N ILE A 55 3.23 -5.57 -2.93
CA ILE A 55 3.39 -4.23 -2.37
C ILE A 55 4.89 -4.02 -2.15
N ALA A 56 5.44 -3.00 -2.80
CA ALA A 56 6.84 -2.63 -2.68
C ALA A 56 6.95 -1.25 -2.01
N PHE A 57 7.73 -1.19 -0.94
CA PHE A 57 8.11 0.06 -0.28
C PHE A 57 9.59 0.33 -0.58
N ILE A 58 9.88 1.41 -1.30
CA ILE A 58 11.21 1.77 -1.79
C ILE A 58 11.69 3.02 -1.06
N GLY A 59 12.89 2.97 -0.50
CA GLY A 59 13.54 4.08 0.19
C GLY A 59 13.62 3.90 1.72
N GLU A 60 14.73 4.31 2.30
CA GLU A 60 15.04 4.15 3.73
C GLU A 60 14.10 4.94 4.65
N GLY A 61 13.41 5.96 4.13
CA GLY A 61 12.46 6.77 4.88
C GLY A 61 11.37 5.92 5.57
N PHE A 62 10.98 4.80 4.96
CA PHE A 62 10.04 3.85 5.56
C PHE A 62 10.57 3.09 6.78
N GLU A 63 11.89 3.13 7.04
CA GLU A 63 12.56 2.50 8.18
C GLU A 63 13.23 3.51 9.11
N THR A 64 13.36 4.78 8.72
CA THR A 64 13.99 5.84 9.53
C THR A 64 13.01 6.89 10.01
N VAL A 65 11.99 7.25 9.21
CA VAL A 65 11.05 8.33 9.53
C VAL A 65 9.75 7.77 10.08
N GLU A 66 9.40 8.15 11.31
CA GLU A 66 8.21 7.66 12.04
C GLU A 66 6.89 7.85 11.26
N LYS A 67 6.73 9.01 10.62
CA LYS A 67 5.54 9.32 9.79
C LYS A 67 5.39 8.36 8.61
N LEU A 68 6.49 8.01 7.96
CA LEU A 68 6.50 7.11 6.81
C LEU A 68 6.36 5.66 7.24
N LYS A 69 6.96 5.26 8.37
CA LYS A 69 6.70 3.96 9.02
C LYS A 69 5.21 3.75 9.25
N HIS A 70 4.58 4.75 9.87
CA HIS A 70 3.16 4.68 10.16
C HIS A 70 2.30 4.61 8.89
N LEU A 71 2.61 5.45 7.88
CA LEU A 71 1.94 5.36 6.59
C LEU A 71 2.13 3.98 5.94
N LYS A 72 3.33 3.40 5.98
CA LYS A 72 3.62 2.06 5.45
C LYS A 72 2.77 0.99 6.13
N GLU A 73 2.65 1.00 7.45
CA GLU A 73 1.79 0.05 8.17
C GLU A 73 0.33 0.19 7.77
N VAL A 74 -0.18 1.42 7.67
CA VAL A 74 -1.57 1.69 7.30
C VAL A 74 -1.86 1.28 5.85
N LEU A 75 -0.99 1.62 4.90
CA LEU A 75 -1.16 1.24 3.50
C LEU A 75 -1.03 -0.28 3.30
N LEU A 76 -0.10 -0.93 4.03
CA LEU A 76 0.04 -2.38 3.98
C LEU A 76 -1.23 -3.08 4.48
N ASP A 77 -1.79 -2.63 5.61
CA ASP A 77 -3.02 -3.18 6.16
C ASP A 77 -4.22 -2.96 5.24
N LEU A 78 -4.30 -1.79 4.60
CA LEU A 78 -5.35 -1.42 3.65
C LEU A 78 -5.33 -2.27 2.37
N PHE A 79 -4.15 -2.50 1.79
CA PHE A 79 -4.03 -3.11 0.46
C PHE A 79 -3.69 -4.61 0.45
N ARG A 80 -3.22 -5.20 1.56
CA ARG A 80 -2.79 -6.61 1.57
C ARG A 80 -3.91 -7.62 1.30
N GLY A 81 -5.17 -7.24 1.53
CA GLY A 81 -6.32 -8.14 1.44
C GLY A 81 -6.24 -9.32 2.42
N GLU A 82 -6.80 -10.47 2.03
CA GLU A 82 -6.81 -11.68 2.83
C GLU A 82 -5.40 -12.28 3.01
N VAL A 83 -5.08 -12.77 4.21
CA VAL A 83 -3.83 -13.48 4.47
C VAL A 83 -3.98 -14.92 3.99
N VAL A 84 -3.21 -15.29 2.97
CA VAL A 84 -3.24 -16.62 2.33
C VAL A 84 -1.90 -17.32 2.49
N GLU A 85 -1.92 -18.64 2.65
CA GLU A 85 -0.69 -19.47 2.71
C GLU A 85 -0.21 -19.89 1.32
N ASN A 86 -1.14 -20.07 0.38
CA ASN A 86 -0.87 -20.48 -0.99
C ASN A 86 -1.38 -19.42 -1.96
N LEU A 87 -0.61 -19.16 -3.01
CA LEU A 87 -0.94 -18.17 -4.02
C LEU A 87 -0.92 -18.82 -5.41
N ASN A 88 -2.01 -18.65 -6.15
CA ASN A 88 -2.03 -19.06 -7.56
C ASN A 88 -1.24 -18.04 -8.39
N LEU A 89 -0.23 -18.50 -9.12
CA LEU A 89 0.60 -17.67 -10.00
C LEU A 89 -0.23 -16.94 -11.07
N ALA A 90 -1.35 -17.50 -11.52
CA ALA A 90 -2.26 -16.84 -12.46
C ALA A 90 -3.01 -15.62 -11.88
N GLY A 91 -2.96 -15.46 -10.55
CA GLY A 91 -3.47 -14.30 -9.82
C GLY A 91 -2.39 -13.28 -9.44
N VAL A 92 -1.15 -13.49 -9.87
CA VAL A 92 -0.05 -12.55 -9.65
C VAL A 92 0.06 -11.63 -10.86
N ASP A 93 -0.68 -10.51 -10.83
CA ASP A 93 -0.85 -9.62 -11.98
C ASP A 93 -0.61 -8.14 -11.69
N ARG A 94 -0.42 -7.75 -10.44
CA ARG A 94 -0.25 -6.33 -10.06
C ARG A 94 0.74 -6.12 -8.91
N ALA A 95 1.27 -4.90 -8.87
CA ALA A 95 2.05 -4.38 -7.76
C ALA A 95 1.63 -2.94 -7.44
N TYR A 96 1.45 -2.65 -6.15
CA TYR A 96 1.48 -1.29 -5.63
C TYR A 96 2.91 -0.94 -5.26
N VAL A 97 3.41 0.18 -5.77
CA VAL A 97 4.76 0.65 -5.50
C VAL A 97 4.68 2.00 -4.79
N CYS A 98 5.26 2.04 -3.61
CA CYS A 98 5.35 3.21 -2.76
C CYS A 98 6.83 3.62 -2.64
N THR A 99 7.20 4.77 -3.20
CA THR A 99 8.58 5.27 -3.17
C THR A 99 8.67 6.50 -2.27
N ALA A 100 9.52 6.46 -1.24
CA ALA A 100 9.79 7.62 -0.40
C ALA A 100 10.62 8.65 -1.18
N LEU A 101 10.02 9.80 -1.50
CA LEU A 101 10.68 10.90 -2.19
C LEU A 101 11.32 11.90 -1.20
N SER A 102 10.73 12.03 -0.01
CA SER A 102 11.24 12.83 1.09
C SER A 102 10.72 12.28 2.42
N ALA A 103 11.06 12.92 3.55
CA ALA A 103 10.56 12.54 4.88
C ALA A 103 9.03 12.64 5.03
N THR A 104 8.33 13.29 4.11
CA THR A 104 6.87 13.46 4.15
C THR A 104 6.17 13.13 2.84
N LYS A 105 6.88 12.98 1.72
CA LYS A 105 6.28 12.72 0.41
C LYS A 105 6.60 11.30 -0.06
N VAL A 106 5.56 10.57 -0.43
CA VAL A 106 5.62 9.23 -1.00
C VAL A 106 4.95 9.23 -2.36
N PHE A 107 5.66 8.79 -3.39
CA PHE A 107 5.05 8.50 -4.69
C PHE A 107 4.37 7.14 -4.63
N PHE A 108 3.09 7.10 -4.96
CA PHE A 108 2.29 5.88 -5.06
C PHE A 108 1.95 5.62 -6.52
N THR A 109 2.19 4.39 -6.99
CA THR A 109 1.78 3.95 -8.33
C THR A 109 1.27 2.52 -8.31
N HIS A 110 0.34 2.23 -9.20
CA HIS A 110 -0.21 0.90 -9.43
C HIS A 110 0.20 0.40 -10.81
N SER A 111 0.88 -0.74 -10.83
CA SER A 111 1.47 -1.32 -12.02
C SER A 111 0.99 -2.74 -12.23
N ALA A 112 0.69 -3.09 -13.49
CA ALA A 112 0.48 -4.46 -13.91
C ALA A 112 1.83 -5.18 -14.11
N LEU A 113 1.82 -6.49 -13.87
CA LEU A 113 2.97 -7.37 -14.07
C LEU A 113 2.86 -8.03 -15.44
N ARG A 114 3.87 -7.78 -16.29
CA ARG A 114 4.07 -8.49 -17.54
C ARG A 114 5.21 -9.49 -17.39
N LEU A 115 4.89 -10.78 -17.48
CA LEU A 115 5.86 -11.86 -17.42
C LEU A 115 6.33 -12.23 -18.83
N LYS A 116 7.64 -12.14 -19.07
CA LYS A 116 8.27 -12.52 -20.34
C LYS A 116 9.16 -13.75 -20.16
N LYS A 117 9.34 -14.51 -21.25
CA LYS A 117 10.28 -15.64 -21.29
C LYS A 117 11.70 -15.12 -21.03
N SER A 118 12.42 -15.76 -20.11
CA SER A 118 13.78 -15.39 -19.66
C SER A 118 14.85 -16.42 -20.02
N GLY A 119 14.46 -17.61 -20.49
CA GLY A 119 15.36 -18.74 -20.71
C GLY A 119 15.65 -19.58 -19.45
N THR A 120 15.14 -19.18 -18.29
CA THR A 120 15.20 -19.95 -17.03
C THR A 120 13.79 -20.28 -16.54
N VAL A 121 13.70 -20.97 -15.39
CA VAL A 121 12.42 -21.29 -14.73
C VAL A 121 11.72 -20.02 -14.20
N VAL A 122 12.48 -18.95 -13.92
CA VAL A 122 11.95 -17.70 -13.38
C VAL A 122 11.71 -16.70 -14.51
N PRO A 123 10.46 -16.25 -14.78
CA PRO A 123 10.18 -15.32 -15.86
C PRO A 123 10.79 -13.94 -15.62
N ARG A 124 11.10 -13.21 -16.70
CA ARG A 124 11.49 -11.81 -16.63
C ARG A 124 10.25 -10.98 -16.33
N MET A 125 10.27 -10.26 -15.21
CA MET A 125 9.17 -9.39 -14.80
C MET A 125 9.38 -7.98 -15.36
N GLU A 126 8.35 -7.42 -15.97
CA GLU A 126 8.29 -6.02 -16.36
C GLU A 126 7.04 -5.37 -15.75
N LEU A 127 7.19 -4.14 -15.27
CA LEU A 127 6.10 -3.35 -14.74
C LEU A 127 5.54 -2.44 -15.83
N VAL A 128 4.22 -2.40 -15.95
CA VAL A 128 3.50 -1.47 -16.83
C VAL A 128 2.57 -0.65 -15.95
N GLU A 129 2.73 0.67 -15.93
CA GLU A 129 1.86 1.53 -15.14
C GLU A 129 0.42 1.47 -15.69
N VAL A 130 -0.52 1.15 -14.81
CA VAL A 130 -1.96 1.08 -15.14
C VAL A 130 -2.79 2.08 -14.33
N GLY A 131 -2.16 2.72 -13.34
CA GLY A 131 -2.77 3.75 -12.52
C GLY A 131 -3.70 3.20 -11.43
N PRO A 132 -4.12 4.06 -10.49
CA PRO A 132 -3.77 5.48 -10.40
C PRO A 132 -2.31 5.68 -9.96
N SER A 133 -1.79 6.88 -10.23
CA SER A 133 -0.49 7.34 -9.73
C SER A 133 -0.66 8.70 -9.07
N MET A 134 -0.01 8.92 -7.93
CA MET A 134 -0.15 10.16 -7.16
C MET A 134 1.01 10.34 -6.18
N ASP A 135 1.23 11.58 -5.77
CA ASP A 135 2.07 11.91 -4.61
C ASP A 135 1.20 11.97 -3.35
N LEU A 136 1.54 11.17 -2.35
CA LEU A 136 0.96 11.20 -1.01
C LEU A 136 1.87 12.03 -0.09
N VAL A 137 1.38 13.18 0.35
CA VAL A 137 2.09 14.07 1.28
C VAL A 137 1.54 13.89 2.68
N VAL A 138 2.31 13.25 3.56
CA VAL A 138 1.93 12.99 4.95
C VAL A 138 1.81 14.31 5.72
N ARG A 139 0.65 14.50 6.34
CA ARG A 139 0.30 15.67 7.15
C ARG A 139 0.26 15.29 8.63
N ARG A 140 -0.94 15.20 9.21
CA ARG A 140 -1.17 14.76 10.59
C ARG A 140 -1.14 13.24 10.65
N HIS A 141 -0.61 12.71 11.74
CA HIS A 141 -0.80 11.31 12.10
C HIS A 141 -1.05 11.23 13.60
N CYS A 142 -1.97 10.35 13.99
CA CYS A 142 -2.28 10.04 15.38
C CYS A 142 -1.89 8.59 15.60
N LEU A 143 -0.92 8.35 16.47
CA LEU A 143 -0.48 7.00 16.83
C LEU A 143 -1.37 6.44 17.95
N PRO A 144 -1.48 5.11 18.05
CA PRO A 144 -2.16 4.49 19.17
C PRO A 144 -1.32 4.64 20.45
N ASN A 145 -1.97 4.67 21.61
CA ASN A 145 -1.28 4.57 22.89
C ASN A 145 -0.50 3.25 22.99
N GLU A 146 0.61 3.24 23.73
CA GLU A 146 1.44 2.02 23.84
C GLU A 146 0.70 0.82 24.42
N SER A 147 -0.18 1.04 25.40
CA SER A 147 -1.01 -0.02 25.99
C SER A 147 -1.94 -0.63 24.94
N LEU A 148 -2.65 0.21 24.19
CA LEU A 148 -3.55 -0.20 23.10
C LEU A 148 -2.78 -0.92 21.99
N ARG A 149 -1.59 -0.43 21.63
CA ARG A 149 -0.72 -1.09 20.66
C ARG A 149 -0.31 -2.49 21.12
N LYS A 150 0.10 -2.64 22.38
CA LYS A 150 0.46 -3.95 22.95
C LYS A 150 -0.72 -4.91 22.96
N GLU A 151 -1.90 -4.41 23.27
CA GLU A 151 -3.13 -5.19 23.27
C GLU A 151 -3.51 -5.65 21.86
N ALA A 152 -3.57 -4.73 20.89
CA ALA A 152 -3.92 -5.01 19.50
C ALA A 152 -2.93 -5.96 18.81
N MET A 153 -1.66 -5.92 19.21
CA MET A 153 -0.60 -6.78 18.64
C MET A 153 -0.46 -8.13 19.37
N ARG A 154 -1.34 -8.43 20.34
CA ARG A 154 -1.33 -9.70 21.05
C ARG A 154 -1.68 -10.85 20.09
N THR A 155 -0.78 -11.82 19.97
CA THR A 155 -1.02 -13.01 19.16
C THR A 155 -1.69 -14.12 19.97
N SER A 156 -2.47 -14.97 19.31
CA SER A 156 -3.04 -16.16 19.94
C SER A 156 -1.94 -17.14 20.32
N ARG A 157 -2.07 -17.78 21.50
CA ARG A 157 -1.09 -18.75 22.02
C ARG A 157 -1.04 -20.05 21.19
N ASN A 158 -2.07 -20.33 20.40
CA ASN A 158 -2.25 -21.57 19.65
C ASN A 158 -1.94 -21.40 18.16
N LYS A 159 -0.76 -20.89 17.80
CA LYS A 159 -0.27 -21.07 16.43
C LYS A 159 0.37 -22.45 16.34
N PRO A 160 -0.04 -23.33 15.39
CA PRO A 160 0.72 -24.55 15.14
C PRO A 160 2.16 -24.15 14.82
N LYS A 161 3.13 -24.79 15.50
CA LYS A 161 4.55 -24.66 15.13
C LYS A 161 4.64 -25.04 13.65
N LYS A 162 5.10 -24.11 12.81
CA LYS A 162 5.45 -24.43 11.42
C LYS A 162 6.42 -25.62 11.47
N LYS A 163 6.01 -26.75 10.90
CA LYS A 163 6.90 -27.87 10.59
C LYS A 163 7.79 -27.47 9.43
#